data_AF-A0AAD8GX14-F1
#
_entry.id   AF-A0AAD8GX14-F1
#
_cell.length_a   1.000
_cell.length_b   1.000
_cell.length_c   1.000
_cell.angle_alpha   90.00
_cell.angle_beta   90.00
_cell.angle_gamma   90.00
#
_symmetry.space_group_name_H-M   'P 1'
#
loop_
_entity.id
_entity.type
_entity.pdbx_description
1 polymer ?
#
loop_
_entity_poly.entity_id
_entity_poly.type
_entity_poly.pdbx_seq_one_letter_code
_entity_poly.pdbx_strand_id
1 'polypeptide(L)'
;MVWLRLRYVGLVMIDDYKVVRVGQFAGDNQFYLVVVVYSMKTDSWTRIQDVPGNVCITPERGRFANGVLYWVAMKYQVDIRGSFVGFHLGLGKFTEVPCPTVRGKVFFLVSVREFLAYFFHVL
;
A
#
# COMPACT_ATOMS: atom_id res chain seq x y z
N MET A 1 11.65 -11.61 -16.12
CA MET A 1 11.02 -12.18 -14.91
C MET A 1 12.07 -12.15 -13.81
N VAL A 2 11.96 -11.19 -12.86
CA VAL A 2 12.98 -10.96 -11.83
C VAL A 2 12.33 -11.16 -10.46
N TRP A 3 12.95 -11.97 -9.61
CA TRP A 3 12.51 -12.24 -8.24
C TRP A 3 13.25 -11.29 -7.29
N LEU A 4 12.52 -10.53 -6.47
CA LEU A 4 13.11 -9.77 -5.36
C LEU A 4 12.69 -10.43 -4.04
N ARG A 5 13.68 -10.97 -3.32
CA ARG A 5 13.55 -11.57 -2.00
C ARG A 5 14.00 -10.54 -0.96
N LEU A 6 13.07 -9.96 -0.22
CA LEU A 6 13.39 -9.12 0.93
C LEU A 6 13.12 -9.92 2.20
N ARG A 7 14.15 -10.09 3.05
CA ARG A 7 14.03 -10.59 4.42
C ARG A 7 14.10 -9.38 5.35
N TYR A 8 13.12 -9.22 6.23
CA TYR A 8 13.22 -8.32 7.37
C TYR A 8 12.79 -9.07 8.62
N VAL A 9 13.59 -8.97 9.68
CA VAL A 9 13.33 -9.52 11.01
C VAL A 9 13.25 -8.33 11.98
N GLY A 10 12.13 -8.23 12.70
CA GLY A 10 11.87 -7.24 13.74
C GLY A 10 10.62 -7.64 14.54
N LEU A 11 10.69 -7.52 15.86
CA LEU A 11 10.06 -8.39 16.86
C LEU A 11 8.55 -8.16 17.17
N VAL A 12 7.87 -9.31 17.34
CA VAL A 12 6.61 -9.63 18.07
C VAL A 12 5.30 -9.05 17.53
N MET A 13 4.71 -9.77 16.57
CA MET A 13 3.32 -10.30 16.57
C MET A 13 2.98 -11.00 15.24
N ILE A 14 3.94 -11.65 14.56
CA ILE A 14 3.72 -12.19 13.21
C ILE A 14 4.55 -13.46 13.05
N ASP A 15 4.08 -14.58 13.60
CA ASP A 15 4.54 -15.92 13.19
C ASP A 15 4.01 -16.30 11.80
N ASP A 16 3.13 -15.46 11.24
CA ASP A 16 2.46 -15.70 9.99
C ASP A 16 3.12 -14.93 8.84
N TYR A 17 3.95 -15.64 8.08
CA TYR A 17 4.45 -15.13 6.82
C TYR A 17 3.27 -14.94 5.84
N LYS A 18 2.98 -13.68 5.50
CA LYS A 18 1.90 -13.33 4.58
C LYS A 18 2.44 -12.85 3.24
N VAL A 19 1.78 -13.26 2.15
CA VAL A 19 2.04 -12.73 0.80
C VAL A 19 0.81 -11.98 0.33
N VAL A 20 0.97 -10.70 0.02
CA VAL A 20 -0.10 -9.88 -0.55
C VAL A 20 0.07 -9.81 -2.06
N ARG A 21 -1.02 -10.10 -2.78
CA ARG A 21 -1.12 -9.82 -4.21
C ARG A 21 -2.22 -8.80 -4.43
N VAL A 22 -1.88 -7.78 -5.22
CA VAL A 22 -2.81 -6.73 -5.62
C VAL A 22 -2.98 -6.80 -7.12
N GLY A 23 -4.22 -6.95 -7.56
CA GLY A 23 -4.66 -6.79 -8.94
C GLY A 23 -5.42 -5.49 -9.10
N GLN A 24 -5.29 -4.88 -10.27
CA GLN A 24 -6.02 -3.67 -10.63
C GLN A 24 -6.63 -3.86 -12.02
N PHE A 25 -7.88 -3.44 -12.19
CA PHE A 25 -8.60 -3.51 -13.45
C PHE A 25 -9.25 -2.16 -13.73
N ALA A 26 -9.20 -1.72 -14.99
CA ALA A 26 -9.95 -0.56 -15.46
C ALA A 26 -11.31 -1.03 -16.00
N GLY A 27 -12.38 -0.35 -15.61
CA GLY A 27 -13.70 -0.45 -16.25
C GLY A 27 -14.09 0.86 -16.92
N ASP A 28 -15.33 0.94 -17.40
CA ASP A 28 -15.81 2.02 -18.28
C ASP A 28 -15.72 3.44 -17.68
N ASN A 29 -15.57 3.58 -16.36
CA ASN A 29 -15.32 4.86 -15.69
C ASN A 29 -14.81 4.71 -14.25
N GLN A 30 -14.15 3.61 -13.92
CA GLN A 30 -13.60 3.42 -12.58
C GLN A 30 -12.49 2.38 -12.55
N PHE A 31 -11.67 2.45 -11.51
CA PHE A 31 -10.67 1.44 -11.20
C PHE A 31 -11.17 0.51 -10.10
N TYR A 32 -10.92 -0.78 -10.28
CA TYR A 32 -11.21 -1.81 -9.29
C TYR A 32 -9.92 -2.39 -8.77
N LEU A 33 -9.81 -2.51 -7.45
CA LEU A 33 -8.73 -3.19 -6.77
C LEU A 33 -9.20 -4.57 -6.32
N VAL A 34 -8.34 -5.57 -6.48
CA VAL A 34 -8.52 -6.90 -5.90
C VAL A 34 -7.30 -7.20 -5.07
N VAL A 35 -7.51 -7.47 -3.79
CA VAL A 35 -6.41 -7.84 -2.88
C VAL A 35 -6.66 -9.22 -2.34
N VAL A 36 -5.66 -10.09 -2.49
CA VAL A 36 -5.65 -11.43 -1.91
C VAL A 36 -4.42 -11.57 -1.04
N VAL A 37 -4.59 -12.20 0.11
CA VAL A 37 -3.54 -12.41 1.11
C VAL A 37 -3.40 -13.89 1.33
N TYR A 38 -2.20 -14.40 1.08
CA TYR A 38 -1.81 -15.72 1.55
C TYR A 38 -1.32 -15.62 2.99
N SER A 39 -1.69 -16.59 3.81
CA SER A 39 -1.14 -16.81 5.15
C SER A 39 -0.44 -18.17 5.16
N MET A 40 0.83 -18.19 5.56
CA MET A 40 1.57 -19.43 5.73
C MET A 40 1.05 -20.23 6.93
N LYS A 41 0.53 -19.54 7.96
CA LYS A 41 -0.04 -20.17 9.15
C LYS A 41 -1.30 -20.98 8.84
N THR A 42 -2.16 -20.49 7.96
CA THR A 42 -3.40 -21.19 7.56
C THR A 42 -3.29 -21.90 6.22
N ASP A 43 -2.12 -21.81 5.58
CA ASP A 43 -1.85 -22.29 4.22
C ASP A 43 -2.97 -21.98 3.21
N SER A 44 -3.45 -20.73 3.22
CA SER A 44 -4.62 -20.36 2.43
C SER A 44 -4.57 -18.95 1.90
N TRP A 45 -5.19 -18.76 0.73
CA TRP A 45 -5.43 -17.46 0.13
C TRP A 45 -6.81 -16.94 0.56
N THR A 46 -6.85 -15.73 1.09
CA THR A 46 -8.09 -15.03 1.47
C THR A 46 -8.25 -13.78 0.63
N ARG A 47 -9.42 -13.59 0.03
CA ARG A 47 -9.76 -12.34 -0.67
C ARG A 47 -10.24 -11.31 0.35
N ILE A 48 -9.64 -10.12 0.30
CA ILE A 48 -10.10 -8.98 1.08
C ILE A 48 -11.32 -8.37 0.39
N GLN A 49 -12.41 -8.21 1.13
CA GLN A 49 -13.68 -7.71 0.59
C GLN A 49 -13.75 -6.18 0.62
N ASP A 50 -13.28 -5.57 1.71
CA ASP A 50 -13.37 -4.12 1.94
C ASP A 50 -12.21 -3.36 1.28
N VAL A 51 -12.07 -3.53 -0.04
CA VAL A 51 -11.10 -2.79 -0.86
C VAL A 51 -11.65 -1.40 -1.23
N PRO A 52 -10.80 -0.34 -1.23
CA PRO A 52 -11.20 0.97 -1.70
C PRO A 52 -11.67 0.92 -3.16
N GLY A 53 -12.87 1.44 -3.41
CA GLY A 53 -13.42 1.59 -4.76
C GLY A 53 -12.85 2.81 -5.47
N ASN A 54 -12.77 2.73 -6.81
CA ASN A 54 -12.40 3.84 -7.68
C ASN A 54 -11.02 4.45 -7.39
N VAL A 55 -10.10 3.62 -6.91
CA VAL A 55 -8.71 3.99 -6.64
C VAL A 55 -7.80 3.32 -7.66
N CYS A 56 -6.96 4.12 -8.31
CA CYS A 56 -5.82 3.64 -9.08
C CYS A 56 -4.57 3.72 -8.22
N ILE A 57 -3.84 2.62 -8.09
CA ILE A 57 -2.54 2.57 -7.44
C ILE A 57 -1.44 2.23 -8.45
N THR A 58 -0.20 2.42 -8.03
CA THR A 58 0.99 1.93 -8.73
C THR A 58 1.53 0.69 -7.97
N PRO A 59 1.09 -0.55 -8.31
CA PRO A 59 1.34 -1.72 -7.46
C PRO A 59 2.82 -2.00 -7.19
N GLU A 60 3.68 -1.73 -8.17
CA GLU A 60 5.13 -1.92 -8.09
C GLU A 60 5.85 -0.93 -7.16
N ARG A 61 5.16 0.14 -6.73
CA ARG A 61 5.70 1.16 -5.83
C ARG A 61 5.26 1.00 -4.38
N GLY A 62 4.74 -0.16 -4.01
CA GLY A 62 4.38 -0.48 -2.62
C GLY A 62 5.54 -0.30 -1.64
N ARG A 63 5.26 0.18 -0.43
CA ARG A 63 6.21 0.35 0.67
C ARG A 63 5.62 -0.21 1.97
N PHE A 64 6.34 -1.10 2.63
CA PHE A 64 5.92 -1.66 3.91
C PHE A 64 6.55 -0.87 5.05
N ALA A 65 5.72 -0.36 5.96
CA ALA A 65 6.16 0.34 7.16
C ALA A 65 5.17 0.08 8.30
N ASN A 66 5.69 -0.25 9.49
CA ASN A 66 4.90 -0.42 10.71
C ASN A 66 3.65 -1.32 10.55
N GLY A 67 3.77 -2.48 9.89
CA GLY A 67 2.65 -3.41 9.71
C GLY A 67 1.67 -3.06 8.58
N VAL A 68 1.91 -1.96 7.86
CA VAL A 68 1.05 -1.45 6.79
C VAL A 68 1.79 -1.40 5.47
N LEU A 69 1.16 -1.90 4.41
CA LEU A 69 1.65 -1.78 3.03
C LEU A 69 1.01 -0.57 2.37
N TYR A 70 1.79 0.44 2.01
CA TYR A 70 1.35 1.70 1.43
C TYR A 70 1.61 1.75 -0.07
N TRP A 71 0.67 2.31 -0.82
CA TRP A 71 0.84 2.69 -2.23
C TRP A 71 0.43 4.14 -2.44
N VAL A 72 1.06 4.79 -3.40
CA VAL A 72 0.52 6.04 -3.95
C VAL A 72 -0.75 5.70 -4.71
N ALA A 73 -1.80 6.45 -4.43
CA ALA A 73 -3.14 6.28 -4.93
C ALA A 73 -3.62 7.57 -5.61
N MET A 74 -4.37 7.40 -6.69
CA MET A 74 -5.12 8.46 -7.37
C MET A 74 -6.59 8.06 -7.38
N LYS A 75 -7.46 8.97 -6.95
CA LYS A 75 -8.91 8.78 -7.04
C LYS A 75 -9.39 9.31 -8.38
N TYR A 76 -10.07 8.47 -9.14
CA TYR A 76 -10.63 8.88 -10.42
C TYR A 76 -11.78 9.88 -10.19
N GLN A 77 -11.82 10.97 -10.97
CA GLN A 77 -12.89 12.00 -11.01
C GLN A 77 -13.11 12.87 -9.75
N VAL A 78 -12.50 12.57 -8.59
CA VAL A 78 -12.79 13.29 -7.33
C VAL A 78 -11.69 14.29 -6.96
N ASP A 79 -10.43 13.91 -7.08
CA ASP A 79 -9.31 14.78 -6.73
C ASP A 79 -8.04 14.34 -7.44
N ILE A 80 -7.36 15.28 -8.10
CA ILE A 80 -6.05 15.05 -8.74
C ILE A 80 -4.93 15.01 -7.68
N ARG A 81 -5.22 15.41 -6.44
CA ARG A 81 -4.27 15.31 -5.33
C ARG A 81 -4.05 13.83 -5.02
N GLY A 82 -2.80 13.38 -5.16
CA GLY A 82 -2.43 12.02 -4.76
C GLY A 82 -2.70 11.80 -3.28
N SER A 83 -3.16 10.61 -2.92
CA SER A 83 -3.20 10.12 -1.54
C SER A 83 -2.34 8.88 -1.41
N PHE A 84 -2.14 8.40 -0.19
CA PHE A 84 -1.61 7.06 0.04
C PHE A 84 -2.74 6.17 0.51
N VAL A 85 -2.81 4.97 -0.05
CA VAL A 85 -3.66 3.91 0.47
C VAL A 85 -2.76 2.91 1.19
N GLY A 86 -3.05 2.67 2.46
CA GLY A 86 -2.38 1.69 3.30
C GLY A 86 -3.26 0.45 3.50
N PHE A 87 -2.67 -0.74 3.49
CA PHE A 87 -3.31 -1.99 3.85
C PHE A 87 -2.62 -2.59 5.09
N HIS A 88 -3.34 -2.66 6.21
CA HIS A 88 -2.82 -3.15 7.48
C HIS A 88 -2.86 -4.68 7.52
N LEU A 89 -1.71 -5.34 7.47
CA LEU A 89 -1.61 -6.81 7.34
C LEU A 89 -2.22 -7.56 8.52
N GLY A 90 -2.06 -7.03 9.74
CA GLY A 90 -2.60 -7.66 10.95
C GLY A 90 -4.12 -7.50 11.12
N LEU A 91 -4.73 -6.51 10.46
CA LEU A 91 -6.16 -6.20 10.62
C LEU A 91 -6.97 -6.55 9.36
N GLY A 92 -6.31 -6.73 8.21
CA GLY A 92 -6.98 -6.92 6.92
C GLY A 92 -7.77 -5.68 6.47
N LYS A 93 -7.40 -4.48 6.95
CA LYS A 93 -8.16 -3.24 6.70
C LYS A 93 -7.35 -2.23 5.91
N PHE A 94 -8.05 -1.45 5.09
CA PHE A 94 -7.48 -0.32 4.40
C PHE A 94 -7.58 0.96 5.22
N THR A 95 -6.60 1.84 5.01
CA THR A 95 -6.58 3.20 5.53
C THR A 95 -6.17 4.14 4.41
N GLU A 96 -6.67 5.36 4.43
CA GLU A 96 -6.24 6.41 3.53
C GLU A 96 -5.44 7.45 4.33
N VAL A 97 -4.28 7.82 3.78
CA VAL A 97 -3.43 8.85 4.35
C VAL A 97 -3.32 9.97 3.33
N PRO A 98 -3.73 11.20 3.66
CA PRO A 98 -3.59 12.33 2.73
C PRO A 98 -2.10 12.56 2.43
N CYS A 99 -1.79 12.95 1.20
CA CYS A 99 -0.43 13.36 0.88
C CYS A 99 -0.05 14.60 1.72
N PRO A 100 1.16 14.64 2.29
CA PRO A 100 1.63 15.81 3.00
C PRO A 100 1.60 17.03 2.06
N THR A 101 1.06 18.13 2.56
CA THR A 101 1.08 19.42 1.87
C THR A 101 2.15 20.30 2.50
N VAL A 102 3.00 20.92 1.67
CA VAL A 102 3.93 21.96 2.14
C VAL A 102 3.56 23.24 1.42
N ARG A 103 3.21 24.29 2.18
CA ARG A 103 2.77 25.59 1.64
C ARG A 103 1.62 25.47 0.62
N GLY A 104 0.66 24.58 0.87
CA GLY A 104 -0.52 24.37 0.01
C GLY A 104 -0.27 23.61 -1.30
N LYS A 105 0.96 23.13 -1.54
CA LYS A 105 1.29 22.27 -2.70
C LYS A 105 1.34 20.81 -2.27
N VAL A 106 0.75 19.93 -3.08
CA VAL A 106 0.83 18.48 -2.93
C VAL A 106 2.17 18.01 -3.49
N PHE A 107 2.94 17.31 -2.67
CA PHE A 107 4.22 16.75 -3.08
C PHE A 107 4.04 15.30 -3.51
N PHE A 108 3.90 15.08 -4.81
CA PHE A 108 4.08 13.75 -5.34
C PHE A 108 5.53 13.34 -5.08
N LEU A 109 5.73 12.30 -4.28
CA LEU A 109 7.04 11.68 -4.12
C LEU A 109 7.42 11.06 -5.47
N VAL A 110 7.99 11.87 -6.37
CA VAL A 110 8.62 11.39 -7.59
C VAL A 110 9.90 10.70 -7.15
N SER A 111 9.78 9.42 -6.80
CA SER A 111 10.89 8.51 -6.49
C SER A 111 12.08 9.18 -5.81
N VAL A 112 11.95 9.60 -4.56
CA VAL A 112 13.16 9.90 -3.79
C VAL A 112 13.62 8.59 -3.18
N ARG A 113 14.70 8.01 -3.73
CA ARG A 113 15.44 6.94 -3.04
C ARG A 113 16.03 7.42 -1.69
N GLU A 114 15.98 8.72 -1.39
CA GLU A 114 16.81 9.34 -0.35
C GLU A 114 16.08 10.17 0.72
N PHE A 115 14.78 10.48 0.62
CA PHE A 115 14.12 11.36 1.60
C PHE A 115 13.51 10.62 2.81
N LEU A 116 13.41 9.29 2.79
CA LEU A 116 12.91 8.53 3.94
C LEU A 116 13.87 8.55 5.14
N ALA A 117 15.14 8.87 4.96
CA ALA A 117 16.09 8.99 6.07
C ALA A 117 15.71 10.12 7.06
N TYR A 118 14.96 11.14 6.63
CA TYR A 118 14.65 12.30 7.47
C TYR A 118 13.40 12.15 8.35
N PHE A 119 12.49 11.23 8.03
CA PHE A 119 11.28 11.01 8.84
C PHE A 119 11.47 10.00 9.97
N PHE A 120 12.49 9.13 9.89
CA PHE A 120 12.77 8.15 10.94
C PHE A 120 13.77 8.62 12.00
N HIS A 121 14.39 9.80 11.85
CA HIS A 121 15.34 10.34 12.83
C HIS A 121 14.75 11.31 13.85
N VAL A 122 13.44 11.58 13.76
CA VAL A 122 12.72 12.39 14.76
C VAL A 122 11.56 11.57 15.32
N LEU A 123 11.87 10.44 15.96
CA LEU A 123 11.10 9.78 17.01
C LEU A 123 12.06 8.95 17.87
#